data_AF-A0A836URI5-F1
#
_entry.id   AF-A0A836URI5-F1
#
_cell.length_a   1.000
_cell.length_b   1.000
_cell.length_c   1.000
_cell.angle_alpha   90.00
_cell.angle_beta   90.00
_cell.angle_gamma   90.00
#
_symmetry.space_group_name_H-M   'P 1'
#
loop_
_entity.id
_entity.type
_entity.pdbx_description
1 polymer ?
#
loop_
_entity_poly.entity_id
_entity_poly.type
_entity_poly.pdbx_seq_one_letter_code
_entity_poly.pdbx_strand_id
1 'polypeptide(L)'
;MAIAVVVTMAATGEKDGYFDMVTARSADVTNDAGDLVVGLGVNDGGNGLVMTKSAKGKGLVRLSSTAQGDEVEAGNELIRRDGTWCSS
;
A
#
# COMPACT_ATOMS: atom_id res chain seq x y z
N MET A 1 -25.65 21.43 10.87
CA MET A 1 -24.55 21.84 9.97
C MET A 1 -23.34 21.00 10.36
N ALA A 2 -22.72 20.29 9.42
CA ALA A 2 -21.45 19.60 9.66
C ALA A 2 -20.32 20.53 9.23
N ILE A 3 -19.39 20.84 10.14
CA ILE A 3 -18.15 21.56 9.84
C ILE A 3 -17.08 20.49 9.65
N ALA A 4 -16.59 20.32 8.43
CA ALA A 4 -15.43 19.48 8.18
C ALA A 4 -14.17 20.32 8.42
N VAL A 5 -13.30 19.88 9.33
CA VAL A 5 -11.95 20.46 9.47
C VAL A 5 -11.00 19.59 8.67
N VAL A 6 -10.27 20.20 7.73
CA VAL A 6 -9.17 19.54 7.03
C VAL A 6 -7.90 19.94 7.76
N VAL A 7 -7.25 18.98 8.42
CA VAL A 7 -5.92 19.18 8.97
C VAL A 7 -4.92 18.74 7.93
N THR A 8 -4.20 19.68 7.34
CA THR A 8 -3.04 19.41 6.50
C THR A 8 -1.80 19.76 7.28
N MET A 9 -0.95 18.77 7.54
CA MET A 9 0.37 19.02 8.12
C MET A 9 1.39 19.08 6.98
N ALA A 10 1.96 20.26 6.75
CA ALA A 10 3.15 20.39 5.91
C ALA A 10 4.38 20.21 6.81
N ALA A 11 4.92 18.99 6.85
CA ALA A 11 6.19 18.75 7.52
C ALA A 11 7.31 19.34 6.64
N THR A 12 8.01 20.37 7.13
CA THR A 12 9.19 20.96 6.46
C THR A 12 10.51 20.30 6.90
N GLY A 13 10.43 19.19 7.66
CA GLY A 13 11.57 18.43 8.20
C GLY A 13 11.57 16.96 7.74
N GLU A 14 12.15 16.08 8.55
CA GLU A 14 12.15 14.62 8.30
C GLU A 14 10.70 14.09 8.20
N LYS A 15 10.44 13.24 7.19
CA LYS A 15 9.09 12.75 6.86
C LYS A 15 8.72 11.51 7.70
N ASP A 16 8.94 11.59 9.00
CA ASP A 16 8.72 10.49 9.92
C ASP A 16 7.36 10.66 10.61
N GLY A 17 6.43 9.78 10.24
CA GLY A 17 5.12 9.66 10.88
C GLY A 17 4.99 8.30 11.55
N TYR A 18 4.71 8.28 12.84
CA TYR A 18 4.38 7.06 13.57
C TYR A 18 2.91 7.05 13.92
N PHE A 19 2.24 5.94 13.59
CA PHE A 19 0.83 5.72 13.88
C PHE A 19 0.68 4.35 14.51
N ASP A 20 0.05 4.27 15.68
CA ASP A 20 -0.30 2.99 16.29
C ASP A 20 -1.33 2.24 15.44
N MET A 21 -2.30 2.97 14.87
CA MET A 21 -3.35 2.43 14.02
C MET A 21 -3.81 3.46 13.00
N VAL A 22 -3.97 3.02 11.75
CA VAL A 22 -4.61 3.78 10.68
C VAL A 22 -5.97 3.16 10.37
N THR A 23 -7.05 3.89 10.61
CA THR A 23 -8.41 3.48 10.21
C THR A 23 -8.82 4.24 8.95
N ALA A 24 -8.78 3.58 7.81
CA ALA A 24 -9.14 4.17 6.51
C ALA A 24 -9.66 3.09 5.55
N ARG A 25 -10.45 3.50 4.55
CA ARG A 25 -10.83 2.61 3.43
C ARG A 25 -9.65 2.33 2.51
N SER A 26 -8.77 3.32 2.36
CA SER A 26 -7.54 3.23 1.58
C SER A 26 -6.44 4.06 2.22
N ALA A 27 -5.21 3.57 2.14
CA ALA A 27 -4.02 4.29 2.55
C ALA A 27 -2.94 4.11 1.48
N ASP A 28 -2.45 5.24 0.97
CA ASP A 28 -1.45 5.31 -0.08
C ASP A 28 -0.18 5.96 0.47
N VAL A 29 0.98 5.34 0.19
CA VAL A 29 2.29 5.91 0.47
C VAL A 29 2.94 6.26 -0.85
N THR A 30 3.32 7.52 -1.00
CA THR A 30 4.00 8.04 -2.19
C THR A 30 5.46 8.41 -1.89
N ASN A 31 6.33 8.31 -2.88
CA ASN A 31 7.68 8.86 -2.80
C ASN A 31 7.68 10.40 -2.99
N ASP A 32 8.86 11.02 -2.94
CA ASP A 32 9.03 12.46 -3.12
C ASP A 32 8.67 12.97 -4.52
N ALA A 33 8.63 12.09 -5.52
CA ALA A 33 8.17 12.41 -6.87
C ALA A 33 6.64 12.33 -7.01
N GLY A 34 5.93 11.87 -5.96
CA GLY A 34 4.48 11.65 -5.97
C GLY A 34 4.07 10.27 -6.51
N ASP A 35 5.02 9.38 -6.81
CA ASP A 35 4.69 8.04 -7.28
C ASP A 35 4.25 7.13 -6.11
N LEU A 36 3.17 6.39 -6.32
CA LEU A 36 2.69 5.38 -5.38
C LEU A 36 3.70 4.23 -5.22
N VAL A 37 4.16 3.99 -4.00
CA VAL A 37 5.10 2.90 -3.65
C VAL A 37 4.45 1.82 -2.77
N VAL A 38 3.45 2.17 -1.97
CA VAL A 38 2.64 1.21 -1.19
C VAL A 38 1.17 1.61 -1.28
N GLY A 39 0.29 0.64 -1.50
CA GLY A 39 -1.16 0.85 -1.50
C GLY A 39 -1.85 -0.21 -0.66
N LEU A 40 -2.70 0.25 0.25
CA LEU A 40 -3.60 -0.59 1.06
C LEU A 40 -5.03 -0.15 0.78
N GLY A 41 -5.96 -1.08 0.63
CA GLY A 41 -7.36 -0.68 0.53
C GLY A 41 -8.36 -1.82 0.46
N VAL A 42 -9.62 -1.43 0.61
CA VAL A 42 -10.79 -2.28 0.40
C VAL A 42 -11.78 -1.56 -0.51
N ASN A 43 -12.46 -2.30 -1.38
CA ASN A 43 -13.57 -1.76 -2.16
C ASN A 43 -14.91 -1.95 -1.41
N ASP A 44 -15.96 -1.31 -1.91
CA ASP A 44 -17.31 -1.39 -1.29
C ASP A 44 -17.90 -2.81 -1.37
N GLY A 45 -17.34 -3.67 -2.22
CA GLY A 45 -17.69 -5.08 -2.32
C GLY A 45 -17.01 -5.98 -1.28
N GLY A 46 -16.09 -5.46 -0.46
CA GLY A 46 -15.37 -6.22 0.56
C GLY A 46 -14.08 -6.89 0.07
N ASN A 47 -13.62 -6.62 -1.15
CA ASN A 47 -12.36 -7.16 -1.67
C ASN A 47 -11.19 -6.31 -1.15
N GLY A 48 -10.15 -6.99 -0.64
CA GLY A 48 -8.96 -6.35 -0.08
C GLY A 48 -7.78 -6.31 -1.06
N LEU A 49 -6.88 -5.35 -0.83
CA LEU A 49 -5.66 -5.15 -1.61
C LEU A 49 -4.51 -4.67 -0.73
N VAL A 50 -3.36 -5.32 -0.86
CA VAL A 50 -2.06 -4.85 -0.36
C VAL A 50 -1.07 -4.94 -1.50
N MET A 51 -0.41 -3.84 -1.84
CA MET A 51 0.59 -3.83 -2.90
C MET A 51 1.81 -3.00 -2.56
N THR A 52 2.95 -3.38 -3.15
CA THR A 52 4.17 -2.57 -3.17
C THR A 52 4.69 -2.44 -4.60
N LYS A 53 5.28 -1.28 -4.90
CA LYS A 53 5.89 -0.97 -6.20
C LYS A 53 7.29 -0.42 -5.98
N SER A 54 8.16 -0.64 -6.96
CA SER A 54 9.43 0.09 -7.02
C SER A 54 9.16 1.58 -7.31
N ALA A 55 10.16 2.42 -7.06
CA ALA A 55 10.10 3.85 -7.42
C ALA A 55 9.93 4.11 -8.94
N LYS A 56 10.01 3.07 -9.78
CA LYS A 56 9.76 3.15 -11.23
C LYS A 56 8.40 2.56 -11.63
N GLY A 57 7.54 2.25 -10.67
CA GLY A 57 6.20 1.72 -10.89
C GLY A 57 6.11 0.22 -11.16
N LYS A 58 7.23 -0.53 -11.14
CA LYS A 58 7.19 -2.01 -11.27
C LYS A 58 6.58 -2.62 -10.01
N GLY A 59 5.52 -3.41 -10.16
CA GLY A 59 4.93 -4.18 -9.06
C GLY A 59 5.94 -5.15 -8.45
N LEU A 60 6.03 -5.17 -7.12
CA LEU A 60 6.94 -6.04 -6.37
C LEU A 60 6.18 -7.13 -5.62
N VAL A 61 5.10 -6.75 -4.94
CA VAL A 61 4.18 -7.66 -4.25
C VAL A 61 2.77 -7.17 -4.49
N ARG A 62 1.83 -8.09 -4.71
CA ARG A 62 0.39 -7.82 -4.72
C ARG A 62 -0.31 -8.97 -4.01
N LEU A 63 -1.09 -8.64 -2.99
CA LEU A 63 -1.97 -9.57 -2.29
C LEU A 63 -3.40 -9.07 -2.47
N SER A 64 -4.30 -9.97 -2.85
CA SER A 64 -5.72 -9.66 -2.96
C SER A 64 -6.58 -10.71 -2.28
N SER A 65 -7.72 -10.27 -1.76
CA SER A 65 -8.75 -11.12 -1.20
C SER A 65 -10.09 -10.79 -1.81
N THR A 66 -10.96 -11.79 -1.88
CA THR A 66 -12.39 -11.60 -2.17
C THR A 66 -13.16 -11.44 -0.88
N ALA A 67 -14.35 -10.86 -0.96
CA ALA A 67 -15.28 -10.79 0.18
C ALA A 67 -15.71 -12.18 0.70
N GLN A 68 -15.54 -13.23 -0.11
CA GLN A 68 -15.80 -14.61 0.25
C GLN A 68 -14.64 -15.24 1.05
N GLY A 69 -13.53 -14.52 1.23
CA GLY A 69 -12.36 -15.00 1.96
C GLY A 69 -11.44 -15.86 1.10
N ASP A 70 -11.61 -15.87 -0.22
CA ASP A 70 -10.68 -16.57 -1.10
C ASP A 70 -9.37 -15.78 -1.16
N GLU A 71 -8.28 -16.46 -0.82
CA GLU A 71 -6.91 -15.95 -0.97
C GLU A 71 -6.49 -16.10 -2.44
N VAL A 72 -6.16 -15.00 -3.12
CA VAL A 72 -5.62 -15.06 -4.49
C VAL A 72 -4.32 -14.27 -4.63
N GLU A 73 -3.30 -15.08 -4.93
CA GLU A 73 -2.05 -14.85 -5.66
C GLU A 73 -1.15 -13.72 -5.16
N ALA A 74 -0.11 -14.11 -4.40
CA ALA A 74 1.13 -13.36 -4.33
C ALA A 74 1.80 -13.38 -5.71
N GLY A 75 1.35 -12.50 -6.60
CA GLY A 75 1.99 -12.29 -7.88
C GLY A 75 3.28 -11.50 -7.69
N ASN A 76 4.39 -12.17 -7.43
CA ASN A 76 5.70 -11.90 -8.04
C ASN A 76 6.75 -12.96 -7.65
N GLU A 77 7.70 -13.21 -8.55
CA GLU A 77 8.98 -13.86 -8.27
C GLU A 77 9.57 -13.39 -6.92
N LEU A 78 9.71 -14.33 -5.97
CA LEU A 78 10.38 -14.07 -4.70
C LEU A 78 11.88 -13.86 -4.95
N ILE A 79 12.38 -12.63 -4.81
CA ILE A 79 13.81 -12.34 -4.78
C ILE A 79 14.30 -12.57 -3.35
N ARG A 80 15.22 -13.53 -3.15
CA ARG A 80 15.92 -13.71 -1.87
C ARG A 80 16.75 -12.47 -1.56
N ARG A 81 17.08 -12.21 -0.29
CA ARG A 81 17.92 -11.07 0.13
C ARG A 81 19.28 -10.99 -0.57
N ASP A 82 19.72 -12.07 -1.21
CA ASP A 82 20.96 -12.18 -1.99
C ASP A 82 20.79 -11.82 -3.49
N GLY A 83 19.60 -11.40 -3.92
CA GLY A 83 19.31 -11.04 -5.31
C GLY A 83 19.02 -12.24 -6.22
N THR A 84 18.92 -13.47 -5.68
CA THR A 84 18.60 -14.67 -6.47
C THR A 84 17.11 -14.99 -6.48
N TRP A 85 16.68 -15.56 -7.60
CA TRP A 85 15.28 -15.85 -7.92
C TRP A 85 14.79 -17.15 -7.27
N CYS A 86 13.59 -17.13 -6.71
CA CYS A 86 12.82 -18.33 -6.42
C CYS A 86 11.71 -18.44 -7.48
N SER A 87 11.89 -19.31 -8.48
CA SER A 87 10.77 -19.83 -9.25
C SER A 87 10.00 -20.82 -8.38
N SER A 88 8.67 -20.75 -8.43
CA SER A 88 7.79 -21.84 -7.95
C SER A 88 8.16 -23.18 -8.58
#